data_AF-A0A965KF01-F1
#
_entry.id   AF-A0A965KF01-F1
#
_cell.length_a   1.000
_cell.length_b   1.000
_cell.length_c   1.000
_cell.angle_alpha   90.00
_cell.angle_beta   90.00
_cell.angle_gamma   90.00
#
_symmetry.space_group_name_H-M   'P 1'
#
loop_
_entity.id
_entity.type
_entity.pdbx_description
1 polymer ?
#
loop_
_entity_poly.entity_id
_entity_poly.type
_entity_poly.pdbx_seq_one_letter_code
_entity_poly.pdbx_strand_id
1 'polypeptide(L)'
;MRHTRRHFLGTSALGLGTLAMRGIIGDAQAAPLPKGTHFPAKAKRVIYLFQAGGPSQFETLDPKPLLREKHTQPLPDSVRQGQRLTGMSGYQATLPLAGSFVDFKKYGKSGVEYSDLLSHTGEVADDLCV
;
A
#
# COMPACT_ATOMS: atom_id res chain seq x y z
N MET A 1 -37.93 -59.74 4.68
CA MET A 1 -38.47 -58.56 3.97
C MET A 1 -37.63 -58.31 2.73
N ARG A 2 -38.24 -58.14 1.55
CA ARG A 2 -37.53 -58.05 0.27
C ARG A 2 -37.19 -56.58 -0.01
N HIS A 3 -35.94 -56.17 0.20
CA HIS A 3 -35.52 -54.78 -0.08
C HIS A 3 -35.51 -54.54 -1.60
N THR A 4 -36.36 -53.63 -2.09
CA THR A 4 -36.36 -53.22 -3.50
C THR A 4 -35.24 -52.20 -3.74
N ARG A 5 -34.71 -52.12 -4.98
CA ARG A 5 -33.66 -51.14 -5.34
C ARG A 5 -34.07 -49.70 -4.99
N ARG A 6 -35.37 -49.39 -5.09
CA ARG A 6 -35.95 -48.10 -4.71
C ARG A 6 -35.83 -47.82 -3.20
N HIS A 7 -36.04 -48.83 -2.36
CA HIS A 7 -35.90 -48.69 -0.91
C HIS A 7 -34.43 -48.52 -0.49
N PHE A 8 -33.52 -49.27 -1.12
CA PHE A 8 -32.08 -49.10 -0.89
C PHE A 8 -31.62 -47.68 -1.25
N LEU A 9 -31.96 -47.20 -2.45
CA LEU A 9 -31.58 -45.84 -2.88
C LEU A 9 -32.27 -44.74 -2.05
N GLY A 10 -33.53 -44.94 -1.63
CA GLY A 10 -34.24 -43.99 -0.78
C GLY A 10 -33.62 -43.84 0.61
N THR A 11 -33.21 -44.94 1.24
CA THR A 11 -32.61 -44.92 2.58
C THR A 11 -31.14 -44.50 2.56
N SER A 12 -30.36 -44.92 1.54
CA SER A 12 -28.94 -44.57 1.42
C SER A 12 -28.69 -43.11 1.00
N ALA A 13 -29.60 -42.49 0.25
CA ALA A 13 -29.46 -41.09 -0.15
C ALA A 13 -29.41 -40.11 1.03
N LEU A 14 -30.14 -40.41 2.11
CA LEU A 14 -30.14 -39.60 3.33
C LEU A 14 -28.79 -39.62 4.06
N GLY A 15 -28.05 -40.73 3.99
CA GLY A 15 -26.72 -40.85 4.61
C GLY A 15 -25.60 -40.14 3.84
N LEU A 16 -25.74 -39.99 2.52
CA LEU A 16 -24.79 -39.23 1.71
C LEU A 16 -24.90 -37.72 1.95
N GLY A 17 -26.12 -37.23 2.17
CA GLY A 17 -26.37 -35.82 2.50
C GLY A 17 -25.72 -35.40 3.82
N THR A 18 -25.79 -36.24 4.86
CA THR A 18 -25.16 -35.95 6.16
C THR A 18 -23.63 -35.99 6.08
N LEU A 19 -23.05 -36.86 5.26
CA LEU A 19 -21.60 -36.90 5.01
C LEU A 19 -21.11 -35.66 4.26
N ALA A 20 -21.87 -35.21 3.25
CA ALA A 20 -21.58 -33.96 2.52
C ALA A 20 -21.70 -32.73 3.43
N MET A 21 -22.73 -32.68 4.27
CA MET A 21 -22.92 -31.60 5.27
C MET A 21 -21.75 -31.53 6.25
N ARG A 22 -21.16 -32.67 6.64
CA ARG A 22 -19.98 -32.70 7.51
C ARG A 22 -18.73 -32.13 6.84
N GLY A 23 -18.56 -32.29 5.53
CA GLY A 23 -17.50 -31.60 4.78
C GLY A 23 -17.69 -30.09 4.77
N ILE A 24 -18.92 -29.63 4.50
CA ILE A 24 -19.27 -28.21 4.44
C ILE A 24 -19.12 -27.53 5.83
N ILE A 25 -19.61 -28.18 6.89
CA ILE A 25 -19.52 -27.63 8.26
C ILE A 25 -18.10 -27.80 8.83
N GLY A 26 -17.41 -28.90 8.51
CA GLY A 26 -16.06 -29.18 8.98
C GLY A 26 -15.02 -28.18 8.48
N ASP A 27 -15.11 -27.79 7.21
CA ASP A 27 -14.22 -26.78 6.61
C ASP A 27 -14.54 -25.36 7.11
N ALA A 28 -15.79 -25.06 7.43
CA ALA A 28 -16.19 -23.78 8.01
C ALA A 28 -15.63 -23.57 9.43
N GLN A 29 -15.37 -24.65 10.17
CA GLN A 29 -14.81 -24.60 11.53
C GLN A 29 -13.27 -24.73 11.57
N ALA A 30 -12.64 -25.16 10.47
CA ALA A 30 -11.23 -25.55 10.44
C ALA A 30 -10.28 -24.48 9.88
N ALA A 31 -10.78 -23.39 9.30
CA ALA A 31 -9.93 -22.24 8.99
C ALA A 31 -9.62 -21.51 10.31
N PRO A 32 -8.38 -21.56 10.84
CA PRO A 32 -8.04 -20.71 11.96
C PRO A 32 -8.24 -19.28 11.50
N LEU A 33 -9.23 -18.60 12.10
CA LEU A 33 -9.33 -17.15 12.01
C LEU A 33 -7.93 -16.60 12.33
N PRO A 34 -7.39 -15.68 11.51
CA PRO A 34 -6.05 -15.15 11.75
C PRO A 34 -5.97 -14.70 13.21
N LYS A 35 -5.04 -15.30 13.97
CA LYS A 35 -4.84 -15.05 15.40
C LYS A 35 -4.26 -13.64 15.58
N GLY A 36 -5.10 -12.63 15.39
CA GLY A 36 -4.73 -11.22 15.49
C GLY A 36 -3.47 -10.87 14.68
N THR A 37 -2.87 -9.75 15.03
CA THR A 37 -1.55 -9.34 14.55
C THR A 37 -0.46 -9.98 15.42
N HIS A 38 0.74 -10.18 14.86
CA HIS A 38 1.90 -10.71 15.61
C HIS A 38 2.22 -9.93 16.89
N PHE A 39 1.87 -8.64 16.91
CA PHE A 39 2.00 -7.76 18.08
C PHE A 39 0.63 -7.17 18.43
N PRO A 40 0.35 -6.88 19.72
CA PRO A 40 -0.86 -6.17 20.09
C PRO A 40 -0.91 -4.78 19.42
N ALA A 41 -2.03 -4.47 18.79
CA ALA A 41 -2.23 -3.17 18.17
C ALA A 41 -2.24 -2.07 19.25
N LYS A 42 -1.24 -1.18 19.21
CA LYS A 42 -1.17 -0.02 20.12
C LYS A 42 -2.12 1.10 19.70
N ALA A 43 -2.28 1.32 18.40
CA ALA A 43 -3.19 2.31 17.84
C ALA A 43 -4.60 1.72 17.70
N LYS A 44 -5.61 2.42 18.24
CA LYS A 44 -7.02 2.01 18.13
C LYS A 44 -7.72 2.56 16.89
N ARG A 45 -7.22 3.67 16.33
CA ARG A 45 -7.78 4.40 15.19
C ARG A 45 -6.65 5.03 14.38
N VAL A 46 -6.80 5.07 13.07
CA VAL A 46 -5.86 5.69 12.13
C VAL A 46 -6.65 6.60 11.20
N ILE A 47 -6.20 7.84 11.05
CA ILE A 47 -6.69 8.76 10.02
C ILE A 47 -5.66 8.74 8.90
N TYR A 48 -6.09 8.31 7.71
CA TYR A 48 -5.26 8.31 6.51
C TYR A 48 -5.80 9.34 5.52
N LEU A 49 -4.93 10.24 5.08
CA LEU A 49 -5.27 11.30 4.13
C LEU A 49 -4.50 11.06 2.83
N PHE A 50 -5.24 10.88 1.73
CA PHE A 50 -4.67 10.79 0.39
C PHE A 50 -4.90 12.12 -0.34
N GLN A 51 -3.82 12.85 -0.60
CA GLN A 51 -3.88 14.18 -1.24
C GLN A 51 -3.51 14.08 -2.72
N ALA A 52 -4.44 13.62 -3.55
CA ALA A 52 -4.27 13.63 -5.00
C ALA A 52 -4.09 15.06 -5.51
N GLY A 53 -2.97 15.34 -6.19
CA GLY A 53 -2.65 16.68 -6.68
C GLY A 53 -1.99 17.60 -5.65
N GLY A 54 -1.70 17.11 -4.44
CA GLY A 54 -0.87 17.82 -3.48
C GLY A 54 0.61 17.89 -3.90
N PRO A 55 1.45 18.64 -3.16
CA PRO A 55 2.89 18.66 -3.38
C PRO A 55 3.49 17.26 -3.19
N SER A 56 4.54 16.92 -3.93
CA SER A 56 5.18 15.61 -3.77
C SER A 56 6.04 15.55 -2.51
N GLN A 57 6.53 14.35 -2.19
CA GLN A 57 7.47 14.15 -1.09
C GLN A 57 8.74 15.03 -1.22
N PHE A 58 9.20 15.26 -2.45
CA PHE A 58 10.41 16.05 -2.73
C PHE A 58 10.19 17.57 -2.66
N GLU A 59 8.93 18.01 -2.52
CA GLU A 59 8.55 19.40 -2.24
C GLU A 59 8.08 19.59 -0.79
N THR A 60 8.15 18.55 0.05
CA THR A 60 7.63 18.62 1.43
C THR A 60 8.68 18.30 2.46
N LEU A 61 9.21 17.07 2.49
CA LEU A 61 10.03 16.56 3.59
C LEU A 61 11.33 15.89 3.13
N ASP A 62 11.49 15.64 1.83
CA ASP A 62 12.61 14.85 1.28
C ASP A 62 13.39 15.64 0.22
N PRO A 63 14.25 16.59 0.63
CA PRO A 63 15.02 17.38 -0.31
C PRO A 63 15.91 16.50 -1.19
N LYS A 64 15.89 16.74 -2.51
CA LYS A 64 16.72 16.03 -3.50
C LYS A 64 17.69 16.97 -4.22
N PRO A 65 18.84 17.31 -3.61
CA PRO A 65 19.81 18.25 -4.18
C PRO A 65 20.27 17.86 -5.59
N LEU A 66 20.51 16.57 -5.84
CA LEU A 66 20.94 16.07 -7.14
C LEU A 66 19.88 16.28 -8.24
N LEU A 67 18.59 16.15 -7.92
CA LEU A 67 17.53 16.41 -8.90
C LEU A 67 17.44 17.91 -9.22
N ARG A 68 17.74 18.77 -8.25
CA ARG A 68 17.80 20.23 -8.47
C ARG A 68 18.99 20.62 -9.34
N GLU A 69 20.16 20.04 -9.10
CA GLU A 69 21.36 20.23 -9.93
C GLU A 69 21.13 19.77 -11.38
N LYS A 70 20.45 18.63 -11.55
CA LYS A 70 20.19 18.03 -12.86
C LYS A 70 18.83 18.43 -13.45
N HIS A 71 18.22 19.49 -12.95
CA HIS A 71 16.90 19.93 -13.40
C HIS A 71 16.90 20.11 -14.93
N THR A 72 15.86 19.61 -15.60
CA THR A 72 15.69 19.54 -17.07
C THR A 72 16.63 18.60 -17.84
N GLN A 73 17.67 18.04 -17.23
CA GLN A 73 18.54 17.08 -17.91
C GLN A 73 17.76 15.79 -18.21
N PRO A 74 18.05 15.10 -19.33
CA PRO A 74 17.40 13.84 -19.64
C PRO A 74 17.70 12.78 -18.59
N LEU A 75 16.70 11.96 -18.27
CA LEU A 75 16.83 10.80 -17.39
C LEU A 75 17.92 9.87 -17.95
N PRO A 76 18.96 9.53 -17.16
CA PRO A 76 19.99 8.61 -17.63
C PRO A 76 19.44 7.22 -17.92
N ASP A 77 19.95 6.59 -18.98
CA ASP A 77 19.55 5.22 -19.36
C ASP A 77 19.82 4.20 -18.24
N SER A 78 20.84 4.45 -17.41
CA SER A 78 21.18 3.62 -16.25
C SER A 78 20.06 3.56 -15.20
N VAL A 79 19.17 4.54 -15.16
CA VAL A 79 18.00 4.57 -14.27
C VAL A 79 16.84 3.81 -14.88
N ARG A 80 16.61 3.98 -16.18
CA ARG A 80 15.47 3.35 -16.87
C ARG A 80 15.70 1.85 -17.09
N GLN A 81 16.91 1.41 -17.42
CA GLN A 81 17.28 0.01 -17.67
C GLN A 81 16.26 -0.78 -18.53
N GLY A 82 15.68 -0.12 -19.54
CA GLY A 82 14.67 -0.74 -20.42
C GLY A 82 13.28 -0.94 -19.81
N GLN A 83 12.99 -0.38 -18.62
CA GLN A 83 11.67 -0.42 -18.01
C GLN A 83 10.60 0.19 -18.93
N ARG A 84 9.44 -0.48 -18.95
CA ARG A 84 8.27 -0.05 -19.73
C ARG A 84 7.65 1.18 -19.07
N LEU A 85 7.54 2.27 -19.84
CA LEU A 85 6.82 3.47 -19.43
C LEU A 85 5.31 3.28 -19.63
N THR A 86 4.52 3.86 -18.74
CA THR A 86 3.05 3.89 -18.84
C THR A 86 2.59 5.05 -19.73
N GLY A 87 1.32 5.06 -20.13
CA GLY A 87 0.81 5.95 -21.19
C GLY A 87 1.12 7.44 -21.03
N MET A 88 1.22 7.96 -19.80
CA MET A 88 1.54 9.37 -19.54
C MET A 88 2.97 9.77 -19.87
N SER A 89 3.92 8.82 -19.83
CA SER A 89 5.35 9.08 -20.05
C SER A 89 5.94 8.34 -21.26
N GLY A 90 5.24 7.33 -21.78
CA GLY A 90 5.74 6.47 -22.86
C GLY A 90 5.90 7.16 -24.22
N TYR A 91 5.23 8.29 -24.43
CA TYR A 91 5.27 9.06 -25.69
C TYR A 91 5.94 10.43 -25.53
N GLN A 92 6.57 10.71 -24.39
CA GLN A 92 7.30 11.97 -24.21
C GLN A 92 8.58 11.95 -25.06
N ALA A 93 8.86 13.06 -25.76
CA ALA A 93 10.09 13.22 -26.54
C ALA A 93 11.36 13.14 -25.67
N THR A 94 11.25 13.58 -24.42
CA THR A 94 12.30 13.53 -23.41
C THR A 94 11.70 13.21 -22.05
N LEU A 95 12.46 12.56 -21.18
CA LEU A 95 12.11 12.35 -19.77
C LEU A 95 12.99 13.25 -18.91
N PRO A 96 12.66 14.54 -18.75
CA PRO A 96 13.51 15.45 -17.98
C PRO A 96 13.44 15.11 -16.49
N LEU A 97 14.58 15.22 -15.82
CA LEU A 97 14.65 15.20 -14.36
C LEU A 97 13.96 16.46 -13.82
N ALA A 98 12.94 16.25 -12.99
CA ALA A 98 12.22 17.31 -12.30
C ALA A 98 12.85 17.57 -10.93
N GLY A 99 13.74 18.56 -10.88
CA GLY A 99 14.21 19.12 -9.62
C GLY A 99 13.10 19.84 -8.84
N SER A 100 13.15 19.74 -7.52
CA SER A 100 12.25 20.45 -6.61
C SER A 100 12.36 21.97 -6.83
N PHE A 101 11.21 22.65 -6.81
CA PHE A 101 11.09 24.09 -7.04
C PHE A 101 11.00 24.91 -5.75
N VAL A 102 11.08 24.26 -4.60
CA VAL A 102 10.99 24.88 -3.27
C VAL A 102 12.31 24.81 -2.55
N ASP A 103 12.53 25.78 -1.68
CA ASP A 103 13.65 25.77 -0.75
C ASP A 103 13.28 25.02 0.54
N PHE A 104 14.32 24.62 1.27
CA PHE A 104 14.22 23.82 2.49
C PHE A 104 14.99 24.49 3.62
N LYS A 105 14.45 24.32 4.82
CA LYS A 105 15.08 24.78 6.06
C LYS A 105 14.99 23.69 7.12
N LYS A 106 16.01 23.63 7.97
CA LYS A 106 16.01 22.75 9.14
C LYS A 106 15.17 23.34 10.26
N TYR A 107 14.32 22.51 10.85
CA TYR A 107 13.46 22.87 11.96
C TYR A 107 13.70 22.01 13.20
N GLY A 108 13.33 22.56 14.36
CA GLY A 108 13.43 21.87 15.64
C GLY A 108 14.86 21.53 16.04
N LYS A 109 14.97 20.68 17.07
CA LYS A 109 16.20 20.07 17.57
C LYS A 109 16.59 18.86 16.74
N SER A 110 15.59 18.17 16.16
CA SER A 110 15.81 17.06 15.22
C SER A 110 16.53 17.50 13.95
N GLY A 111 16.39 18.77 13.55
CA GLY A 111 17.04 19.31 12.36
C GLY A 111 16.45 18.77 11.06
N VAL A 112 15.23 18.23 11.10
CA VAL A 112 14.50 17.74 9.92
C VAL A 112 14.28 18.89 8.95
N GLU A 113 14.48 18.62 7.67
CA GLU A 113 14.30 19.59 6.61
C GLU A 113 12.83 19.60 6.15
N TYR A 114 12.19 20.74 6.31
CA TYR A 114 10.86 21.01 5.75
C TYR A 114 10.97 22.05 4.66
N SER A 115 10.14 21.92 3.64
CA SER A 115 10.02 22.94 2.62
C SER A 115 9.30 24.19 3.13
N ASP A 116 9.50 25.30 2.44
CA ASP A 116 8.82 26.56 2.77
C ASP A 116 7.29 26.48 2.63
N LEU A 117 6.77 25.49 1.89
CA LEU A 117 5.33 25.19 1.79
C LEU A 117 4.75 24.68 3.13
N LEU A 118 5.60 24.12 3.98
CA LEU A 118 5.25 23.52 5.26
C LEU A 118 5.91 24.25 6.43
N SER A 119 6.19 25.55 6.30
CA SER A 119 6.87 26.35 7.34
C SER A 119 6.20 26.24 8.71
N HIS A 120 4.86 26.37 8.79
CA HIS A 120 4.12 26.21 10.04
C HIS A 120 4.12 24.77 10.58
N THR A 121 4.19 23.76 9.70
CA THR A 121 4.37 22.37 10.13
C THR A 121 5.78 22.16 10.70
N GLY A 122 6.78 22.81 10.11
CA GLY A 122 8.16 22.82 10.61
C GLY A 122 8.27 23.43 12.00
N GLU A 123 7.45 24.42 12.37
CA GLU A 123 7.45 24.99 13.73
C GLU A 123 7.17 23.96 14.84
N VAL A 124 6.45 22.88 14.51
CA VAL A 124 6.14 21.76 15.43
C VAL A 124 6.90 20.48 15.06
N ALA A 125 8.01 20.58 14.32
CA ALA A 125 8.75 19.42 13.80
C ALA A 125 9.14 18.39 14.87
N ASP A 126 9.50 18.83 16.08
CA ASP A 126 9.92 17.93 17.16
C ASP A 126 8.75 17.19 17.85
N ASP A 127 7.50 17.62 17.61
CA ASP A 127 6.28 16.95 18.09
C ASP A 127 5.74 15.95 17.06
N LEU A 128 6.31 15.93 15.85
CA LEU A 128 5.92 15.06 14.75
C LEU A 128 6.90 13.88 14.63
N CYS A 129 6.35 12.71 14.27
CA CYS A 129 7.16 11.56 13.87
C CYS A 129 7.19 11.52 12.34
N VAL A 130 8.38 11.74 11.77
CA VAL A 130 8.65 11.80 10.32
C VAL A 130 9.73 10.79 9.97
#